data_AF-A0A661PIC9-F1
#
_entry.id   AF-A0A661PIC9-F1
#
_cell.length_a   1.000
_cell.length_b   1.000
_cell.length_c   1.000
_cell.angle_alpha   90.00
_cell.angle_beta   90.00
_cell.angle_gamma   90.00
#
_symmetry.space_group_name_H-M   'P 1'
#
loop_
_entity.id
_entity.type
_entity.pdbx_description
1 polymer ?
#
loop_
_entity_poly.entity_id
_entity_poly.type
_entity_poly.pdbx_seq_one_letter_code
_entity_poly.pdbx_strand_id
1 'polypeptide(L)'
;MWRSPYLRLHFGLWLATLGTGAVLLLPVALLEHLLQRWAQIDPVVGTGGQITLLLYAFLIVAPMEMATVTLAVLPYWRLRRVRMRAGLSRALETMEGVSFAVSAAIGFVSVRNLLYLWLYGSGWLSVLRVGLVTATFVLLCAGWGYVLGRHARRGMAGRRFSSAVLGTTVFSAVCDQLIFRHGVLALMAVLPVVVSMLLVAFVLWRDARGPGASSGGGPLSSIFTSAPAPSLHAIREAFRRQDRPLTLRWISFGALVTTGMITAGIALSVFLGHELGIDFSAVDRHEPGAQAIAPLALLGIGTLAAFPTSGYLLARASGTRSVLEPAMAAALALVLVMVFLGMVAPVSVVFAIAFAPIAFALSCVGAWVGLGQ
;
A
#
# COMPACT_ATOMS: atom_id res chain seq x y z
N MET A 1 27.12 20.57 15.56
CA MET A 1 26.58 19.29 15.06
C MET A 1 27.34 18.67 13.86
N TRP A 2 28.06 19.43 13.02
CA TRP A 2 28.74 18.91 11.81
C TRP A 2 30.14 18.29 12.00
N ARG A 3 30.63 18.16 13.24
CA ARG A 3 32.02 17.71 13.48
C ARG A 3 32.24 16.22 13.22
N SER A 4 31.20 15.38 13.32
CA SER A 4 31.34 13.94 13.08
C SER A 4 31.59 13.64 11.60
N PRO A 5 32.72 12.99 11.23
CA PRO A 5 32.99 12.60 9.84
C PRO A 5 31.93 11.63 9.30
N TYR A 6 31.34 10.80 10.18
CA TYR A 6 30.27 9.89 9.81
C TYR A 6 29.02 10.63 9.31
N LEU A 7 28.64 11.71 9.98
CA LEU A 7 27.41 12.46 9.66
C LEU A 7 27.55 13.19 8.31
N ARG A 8 28.75 13.73 8.02
CA ARG A 8 29.08 14.33 6.73
C ARG A 8 29.04 13.32 5.59
N LEU A 9 29.65 12.14 5.79
CA LEU A 9 29.61 11.08 4.79
C LEU A 9 28.19 10.55 4.57
N HIS A 10 27.44 10.30 5.65
CA HIS A 10 26.06 9.83 5.54
C HIS A 10 25.18 10.84 4.79
N PHE A 11 25.29 12.12 5.11
CA PHE A 11 24.58 13.19 4.41
C PHE A 11 24.98 13.29 2.93
N GLY A 12 26.28 13.18 2.61
CA GLY A 12 26.76 13.15 1.23
C GLY A 12 26.19 11.97 0.43
N LEU A 13 26.17 10.77 1.03
CA LEU A 13 25.56 9.60 0.41
C LEU A 13 24.04 9.74 0.26
N TRP A 14 23.38 10.38 1.22
CA TRP A 14 21.96 10.67 1.17
C TRP A 14 21.63 11.63 0.02
N LEU A 15 22.37 12.73 -0.14
CA LEU A 15 22.21 13.64 -1.27
C LEU A 15 22.52 12.95 -2.60
N ALA A 16 23.53 12.09 -2.64
CA ALA A 16 23.89 11.36 -3.82
C ALA A 16 22.77 10.36 -4.22
N THR A 17 22.14 9.65 -3.27
CA THR A 17 20.95 8.81 -3.55
C THR A 17 19.77 9.61 -4.06
N LEU A 18 19.57 10.84 -3.57
CA LEU A 18 18.53 11.74 -4.07
C LEU A 18 18.82 12.10 -5.53
N GLY A 19 20.05 12.52 -5.81
CA GLY A 19 20.48 12.86 -7.16
C GLY A 19 20.38 11.70 -8.15
N THR A 20 20.74 10.48 -7.76
CA THR A 20 20.59 9.31 -8.63
C THR A 20 19.14 8.96 -8.88
N GLY A 21 18.27 9.06 -7.88
CA GLY A 21 16.82 8.89 -8.06
C GLY A 21 16.25 9.89 -9.06
N ALA A 22 16.66 11.16 -8.97
CA ALA A 22 16.24 12.22 -9.88
C ALA A 22 16.73 11.98 -11.33
N VAL A 23 18.01 11.65 -11.50
CA VAL A 23 18.61 11.43 -12.83
C VAL A 23 18.03 10.20 -13.52
N LEU A 24 17.81 9.11 -12.78
CA LEU A 24 17.32 7.86 -13.36
C LEU A 24 15.86 7.92 -13.80
N LEU A 25 15.07 8.92 -13.38
CA LEU A 25 13.73 9.13 -13.94
C LEU A 25 13.79 9.49 -15.43
N LEU A 26 14.78 10.24 -15.90
CA LEU A 26 14.86 10.70 -17.29
C LEU A 26 14.83 9.56 -18.32
N PRO A 27 15.68 8.51 -18.22
CA PRO A 27 15.60 7.39 -19.15
C PRO A 27 14.29 6.60 -19.01
N VAL A 28 13.70 6.51 -17.81
CA VAL A 28 12.41 5.85 -17.59
C VAL A 28 11.30 6.61 -18.31
N ALA A 29 11.22 7.93 -18.14
CA ALA A 29 10.24 8.77 -18.81
C ALA A 29 10.37 8.70 -20.34
N LEU A 30 11.60 8.66 -20.86
CA LEU A 30 11.84 8.47 -22.29
C LEU A 30 11.35 7.09 -22.77
N LEU A 31 11.66 6.03 -22.02
CA LEU A 31 11.24 4.67 -22.37
C LEU A 31 9.72 4.51 -22.29
N GLU A 32 9.07 5.08 -21.27
CA GLU A 32 7.60 5.13 -21.16
C GLU A 32 6.98 5.83 -22.36
N HIS A 33 7.53 6.99 -22.77
CA HIS A 33 7.05 7.71 -23.93
C HIS A 33 7.20 6.92 -25.24
N LEU A 34 8.32 6.22 -25.42
CA LEU A 34 8.54 5.34 -26.57
C LEU A 34 7.55 4.15 -26.56
N LEU A 35 7.32 3.54 -25.39
CA LEU A 35 6.38 2.44 -25.23
C LEU A 35 4.93 2.89 -25.47
N GLN A 36 4.54 4.07 -25.00
CA GLN A 36 3.21 4.65 -25.23
C GLN A 36 2.97 4.91 -26.72
N ARG A 37 3.96 5.52 -27.40
CA ARG A 37 3.92 5.73 -28.86
C ARG A 37 3.83 4.42 -29.63
N TRP A 38 4.63 3.43 -29.24
CA TRP A 38 4.63 2.11 -29.88
C TRP A 38 3.31 1.37 -29.68
N ALA A 39 2.75 1.40 -28.47
CA ALA A 39 1.48 0.76 -28.15
C ALA A 39 0.25 1.58 -28.61
N GLN A 40 0.46 2.80 -29.14
CA GLN A 40 -0.60 3.75 -29.50
C GLN A 40 -1.55 4.05 -28.31
N ILE A 41 -1.03 3.99 -27.09
CA ILE A 41 -1.77 4.28 -25.87
C ILE A 41 -1.51 5.73 -25.51
N ASP A 42 -2.56 6.56 -25.56
CA ASP A 42 -2.51 7.90 -25.00
C ASP A 42 -3.18 7.89 -23.63
N PRO A 43 -2.39 7.96 -22.53
CA PRO A 43 -2.93 7.95 -21.18
C PRO A 43 -3.74 9.23 -20.86
N VAL A 44 -3.59 10.30 -21.65
CA VAL A 44 -4.29 11.57 -21.47
C VAL A 44 -5.63 11.55 -22.18
N VAL A 45 -5.65 11.09 -23.44
CA VAL A 45 -6.88 11.02 -24.25
C VAL A 45 -7.71 9.78 -23.88
N GLY A 46 -7.12 8.81 -23.18
CA GLY A 46 -7.80 7.57 -22.78
C GLY A 46 -7.93 6.56 -23.93
N THR A 47 -7.11 6.70 -24.97
CA THR A 47 -7.11 5.77 -26.10
C THR A 47 -6.50 4.43 -25.66
N GLY A 48 -7.22 3.33 -25.95
CA GLY A 48 -6.84 1.96 -25.54
C GLY A 48 -7.80 1.30 -24.56
N GLY A 49 -8.78 2.03 -24.02
CA GLY A 49 -9.73 1.49 -23.05
C GLY A 49 -9.13 1.33 -21.64
N GLN A 50 -9.99 1.38 -20.62
CA GLN A 50 -9.56 1.43 -19.22
C GLN A 50 -8.75 0.19 -18.78
N ILE A 51 -9.09 -1.00 -19.32
CA ILE A 51 -8.40 -2.25 -18.99
C ILE A 51 -6.96 -2.24 -19.52
N THR A 52 -6.74 -1.84 -20.77
CA THR A 52 -5.40 -1.77 -21.37
C THR A 52 -4.52 -0.77 -20.63
N LEU A 53 -5.09 0.40 -20.31
CA LEU A 53 -4.43 1.42 -19.53
C LEU A 53 -4.04 0.91 -18.14
N LEU A 54 -4.88 0.09 -17.50
CA LEU A 54 -4.59 -0.55 -16.22
C LEU A 54 -3.47 -1.57 -16.37
N LEU A 55 -3.58 -2.50 -17.31
CA LEU A 55 -2.54 -3.51 -17.55
C LEU A 55 -1.18 -2.85 -17.85
N TYR A 56 -1.16 -1.79 -18.64
CA TYR A 56 0.03 -0.99 -18.90
C TYR A 56 0.63 -0.39 -17.62
N ALA A 57 -0.20 0.20 -16.75
CA ALA A 57 0.27 0.78 -15.50
C ALA A 57 0.86 -0.26 -14.55
N PHE A 58 0.21 -1.42 -14.41
CA PHE A 58 0.62 -2.49 -13.49
C PHE A 58 1.80 -3.32 -13.99
N LEU A 59 1.85 -3.63 -15.29
CA LEU A 59 2.85 -4.55 -15.84
C LEU A 59 4.11 -3.84 -16.34
N ILE A 60 4.02 -2.56 -16.69
CA ILE A 60 5.13 -1.83 -17.33
C ILE A 60 5.56 -0.66 -16.44
N VAL A 61 4.69 0.34 -16.25
CA VAL A 61 5.07 1.61 -15.59
C VAL A 61 5.53 1.38 -14.16
N ALA A 62 4.67 0.89 -13.27
CA ALA A 62 5.01 0.77 -11.86
C ALA A 62 6.22 -0.16 -11.59
N PRO A 63 6.38 -1.32 -12.27
CA PRO A 63 7.59 -2.13 -12.13
C PRO A 63 8.85 -1.40 -12.58
N MET A 64 8.79 -0.63 -13.68
CA MET A 64 9.92 0.15 -14.17
C MET A 64 10.32 1.26 -13.19
N GLU A 65 9.36 2.05 -12.72
CA GLU A 65 9.62 3.09 -11.72
C GLU A 65 10.26 2.49 -10.46
N MET A 66 9.68 1.40 -9.97
CA MET A 66 10.15 0.76 -8.75
C MET A 66 11.52 0.08 -8.91
N ALA A 67 11.77 -0.56 -10.05
CA ALA A 67 13.10 -1.08 -10.40
C ALA A 67 14.13 0.05 -10.44
N THR A 68 13.74 1.22 -10.93
CA THR A 68 14.64 2.36 -11.07
C THR A 68 15.02 2.96 -9.73
N VAL A 69 14.05 3.17 -8.83
CA VAL A 69 14.31 3.65 -7.47
C VAL A 69 15.16 2.64 -6.68
N THR A 70 14.89 1.34 -6.83
CA THR A 70 15.72 0.31 -6.18
C THR A 70 17.14 0.25 -6.75
N LEU A 71 17.33 0.45 -8.06
CA LEU A 71 18.65 0.59 -8.69
C LEU A 71 19.38 1.84 -8.20
N ALA A 72 18.68 2.96 -7.99
CA ALA A 72 19.26 4.21 -7.46
C ALA A 72 19.91 4.01 -6.08
N VAL A 73 19.38 3.09 -5.26
CA VAL A 73 19.88 2.77 -3.91
C VAL A 73 21.03 1.76 -3.92
N LEU A 74 21.12 0.91 -4.96
CA LEU A 74 22.08 -0.19 -5.05
C LEU A 74 23.55 0.20 -4.82
N PRO A 75 24.12 1.25 -5.45
CA PRO A 75 25.54 1.57 -5.27
C PRO A 75 25.86 2.00 -3.84
N TYR A 76 24.98 2.79 -3.23
CA TYR A 76 25.14 3.27 -1.86
C TYR A 76 24.97 2.15 -0.82
N TRP A 77 24.09 1.19 -1.13
CA TRP A 77 23.95 -0.03 -0.34
C TRP A 77 25.19 -0.93 -0.40
N ARG A 78 25.89 -0.99 -1.55
CA ARG A 78 27.15 -1.73 -1.67
C ARG A 78 28.26 -1.08 -0.85
N LEU A 79 28.40 0.24 -0.92
CA LEU A 79 29.37 1.00 -0.12
C LEU A 79 29.15 0.85 1.39
N ARG A 80 27.90 0.63 1.81
CA ARG A 80 27.55 0.33 3.21
C ARG A 80 28.18 -0.97 3.72
N ARG A 81 28.34 -2.02 2.90
CA ARG A 81 28.96 -3.28 3.36
C ARG A 81 30.38 -3.09 3.87
N VAL A 82 31.11 -2.12 3.30
CA VAL A 82 32.46 -1.76 3.74
C VAL A 82 32.40 -1.11 5.13
N ARG A 83 31.42 -0.22 5.38
CA ARG A 83 31.20 0.44 6.68
C ARG A 83 30.73 -0.51 7.77
N MET A 84 29.94 -1.52 7.44
CA MET A 84 29.40 -2.49 8.40
C MET A 84 30.47 -3.30 9.12
N ARG A 85 31.68 -3.43 8.56
CA ARG A 85 32.83 -4.04 9.25
C ARG A 85 33.26 -3.25 10.50
N ALA A 86 32.82 -1.99 10.66
CA ALA A 86 33.14 -1.14 11.79
C ALA A 86 32.18 -1.26 13.01
N GLY A 87 31.26 -2.24 13.01
CA GLY A 87 30.47 -2.57 14.21
C GLY A 87 29.26 -1.67 14.51
N LEU A 88 28.57 -1.16 13.47
CA LEU A 88 27.35 -0.36 13.67
C LEU A 88 26.22 -1.15 14.35
N SER A 89 25.39 -0.46 15.15
CA SER A 89 24.22 -1.06 15.79
C SER A 89 23.11 -1.38 14.78
N ARG A 90 22.37 -2.48 15.00
CA ARG A 90 21.25 -2.92 14.13
C ARG A 90 20.14 -1.88 13.95
N ALA A 91 19.92 -1.01 14.93
CA ALA A 91 18.92 0.05 14.83
C ALA A 91 19.31 1.08 13.76
N LEU A 92 20.58 1.50 13.75
CA LEU A 92 21.11 2.37 12.70
C LEU A 92 21.08 1.68 11.33
N GLU A 93 21.36 0.38 11.28
CA GLU A 93 21.26 -0.38 10.03
C GLU A 93 19.88 -0.29 9.37
N THR A 94 18.83 -0.37 10.19
CA THR A 94 17.45 -0.29 9.72
C THR A 94 17.12 1.12 9.25
N MET A 95 17.54 2.13 10.01
CA MET A 95 17.36 3.54 9.66
C MET A 95 18.10 3.93 8.37
N GLU A 96 19.31 3.42 8.13
CA GLU A 96 20.04 3.67 6.88
C GLU A 96 19.32 3.11 5.65
N GLY A 97 18.69 1.92 5.77
CA GLY A 97 17.90 1.36 4.67
C GLY A 97 16.69 2.22 4.31
N VAL A 98 15.97 2.70 5.33
CA VAL A 98 14.84 3.63 5.15
C VAL A 98 15.32 4.96 4.58
N SER A 99 16.42 5.53 5.10
CA SER A 99 16.88 6.86 4.69
C SER A 99 17.32 6.89 3.24
N PHE A 100 18.03 5.86 2.75
CA PHE A 100 18.42 5.78 1.33
C PHE A 100 17.22 5.54 0.41
N ALA A 101 16.28 4.68 0.80
CA ALA A 101 15.06 4.44 0.01
C ALA A 101 14.19 5.70 -0.11
N VAL A 102 13.96 6.40 1.01
CA VAL A 102 13.23 7.67 1.04
C VAL A 102 13.95 8.73 0.22
N SER A 103 15.28 8.83 0.34
CA SER A 103 16.05 9.81 -0.43
C SER A 103 15.92 9.62 -1.94
N ALA A 104 16.11 8.38 -2.41
CA ALA A 104 15.97 8.03 -3.82
C ALA A 104 14.53 8.29 -4.32
N ALA A 105 13.52 7.93 -3.51
CA ALA A 105 12.12 8.18 -3.83
C ALA A 105 11.79 9.67 -3.92
N ILE A 106 12.30 10.51 -2.99
CA ILE A 106 12.14 11.96 -3.03
C ILE A 106 12.76 12.54 -4.30
N GLY A 107 13.98 12.13 -4.65
CA GLY A 107 14.64 12.59 -5.89
C GLY A 107 13.84 12.21 -7.13
N PHE A 108 13.43 10.95 -7.23
CA PHE A 108 12.61 10.43 -8.33
C PHE A 108 11.28 11.18 -8.47
N VAL A 109 10.50 11.26 -7.38
CA VAL A 109 9.17 11.87 -7.42
C VAL A 109 9.24 13.38 -7.61
N SER A 110 10.30 14.05 -7.16
CA SER A 110 10.48 15.50 -7.37
C SER A 110 10.57 15.84 -8.86
N VAL A 111 11.39 15.12 -9.62
CA VAL A 111 11.50 15.34 -11.07
C VAL A 111 10.20 14.95 -11.77
N ARG A 112 9.54 13.84 -11.34
CA ARG A 112 8.25 13.41 -11.90
C ARG A 112 7.16 14.46 -11.70
N ASN A 113 7.08 15.04 -10.51
CA ASN A 113 6.14 16.09 -10.18
C ASN A 113 6.43 17.40 -10.91
N LEU A 114 7.71 17.75 -11.08
CA LEU A 114 8.11 18.92 -11.86
C LEU A 114 7.67 18.79 -13.32
N LEU A 115 7.93 17.62 -13.94
CA LEU A 115 7.46 17.31 -15.29
C LEU A 115 5.93 17.34 -15.38
N TYR A 116 5.24 16.77 -14.40
CA TYR A 116 3.78 16.80 -14.34
C TYR A 116 3.23 18.23 -14.28
N LEU A 117 3.72 19.07 -13.35
CA LEU A 117 3.27 20.46 -13.23
C LEU A 117 3.63 21.30 -14.46
N TRP A 118 4.75 20.98 -15.12
CA TRP A 118 5.15 21.64 -16.36
C TRP A 118 4.21 21.31 -17.52
N LEU A 119 3.76 20.06 -17.64
CA LEU A 119 2.89 19.60 -18.72
C LEU A 119 1.41 19.95 -18.50
N TYR A 120 0.92 19.86 -17.27
CA TYR A 120 -0.52 19.99 -16.94
C TYR A 120 -0.87 21.28 -16.19
N GLY A 121 0.11 22.13 -15.90
CA GLY A 121 -0.07 23.40 -15.20
C GLY A 121 -0.16 23.29 -13.67
N SER A 122 -0.10 24.45 -13.01
CA SER A 122 0.01 24.60 -11.54
C SER A 122 -1.34 24.82 -10.82
N GLY A 123 -2.45 24.34 -11.39
CA GLY A 123 -3.75 24.41 -10.72
C GLY A 123 -3.72 23.74 -9.34
N TRP A 124 -4.53 24.23 -8.39
CA TRP A 124 -4.56 23.74 -7.00
C TRP A 124 -4.74 22.21 -6.92
N LEU A 125 -5.53 21.64 -7.83
CA LEU A 125 -5.77 20.21 -7.90
C LEU A 125 -4.53 19.43 -8.37
N SER A 126 -3.76 19.99 -9.31
CA SER A 126 -2.46 19.45 -9.73
C SER A 126 -1.46 19.44 -8.56
N VAL A 127 -1.43 20.51 -7.77
CA VAL A 127 -0.59 20.61 -6.56
C VAL A 127 -1.00 19.56 -5.52
N LEU A 128 -2.30 19.37 -5.29
CA LEU A 128 -2.83 18.34 -4.38
C LEU A 128 -2.44 16.94 -4.84
N ARG A 129 -2.58 16.63 -6.14
CA ARG A 129 -2.18 15.34 -6.73
C ARG A 129 -0.70 15.07 -6.54
N VAL A 130 0.15 16.05 -6.84
CA VAL A 130 1.61 15.99 -6.63
C VAL A 130 1.96 15.73 -5.16
N GLY A 131 1.28 16.41 -4.23
CA GLY A 131 1.46 16.18 -2.79
C GLY A 131 1.09 14.76 -2.37
N LEU A 132 -0.06 14.26 -2.84
CA LEU A 132 -0.54 12.90 -2.53
C LEU A 132 0.39 11.82 -3.11
N VAL A 133 0.83 11.95 -4.36
CA VAL A 133 1.77 11.01 -5.01
C VAL A 133 3.09 10.99 -4.28
N THR A 134 3.60 12.16 -3.90
CA THR A 134 4.84 12.25 -3.12
C THR A 134 4.72 11.51 -1.80
N ALA A 135 3.61 11.73 -1.07
CA ALA A 135 3.37 11.08 0.21
C ALA A 135 3.26 9.55 0.05
N THR A 136 2.41 9.07 -0.87
CA THR A 136 2.22 7.62 -1.09
C THR A 136 3.51 6.94 -1.51
N PHE A 137 4.21 7.49 -2.50
CA PHE A 137 5.42 6.90 -3.07
C PHE A 137 6.56 6.84 -2.06
N VAL A 138 6.76 7.91 -1.27
CA VAL A 138 7.78 7.94 -0.20
C VAL A 138 7.45 6.96 0.93
N LEU A 139 6.19 6.88 1.36
CA LEU A 139 5.78 5.95 2.42
C LEU A 139 5.92 4.49 2.00
N LEU A 140 5.51 4.18 0.77
CA LEU A 140 5.73 2.87 0.17
C LEU A 140 7.23 2.54 0.10
N CYS A 141 8.05 3.53 -0.30
CA CYS A 141 9.48 3.33 -0.38
C CYS A 141 10.16 3.12 0.97
N ALA A 142 9.70 3.83 2.00
CA ALA A 142 10.13 3.61 3.38
C ALA A 142 9.84 2.16 3.84
N GLY A 143 8.72 1.58 3.41
CA GLY A 143 8.33 0.20 3.73
C GLY A 143 9.34 -0.85 3.26
N TRP A 144 9.71 -0.86 1.98
CA TRP A 144 10.74 -1.79 1.51
C TRP A 144 12.15 -1.39 1.97
N GLY A 145 12.43 -0.09 2.17
CA GLY A 145 13.68 0.41 2.75
C GLY A 145 13.91 -0.11 4.17
N TYR A 146 12.85 -0.20 4.97
CA TYR A 146 12.86 -0.83 6.28
C TYR A 146 13.20 -2.33 6.19
N VAL A 147 12.58 -3.05 5.25
CA VAL A 147 12.86 -4.48 5.04
C VAL A 147 14.31 -4.71 4.61
N LEU A 148 14.83 -3.84 3.74
CA LEU A 148 16.21 -3.83 3.28
C LEU A 148 17.18 -3.60 4.45
N GLY A 149 16.89 -2.58 5.28
CA GLY A 149 17.59 -2.26 6.53
C GLY A 149 17.67 -3.43 7.50
N ARG A 150 16.51 -4.01 7.84
CA ARG A 150 16.38 -5.10 8.82
C ARG A 150 17.08 -6.39 8.38
N HIS A 151 17.15 -6.67 7.07
CA HIS A 151 17.73 -7.91 6.52
C HIS A 151 19.07 -7.68 5.81
N ALA A 152 19.86 -6.73 6.29
CA ALA A 152 21.08 -6.28 5.64
C ALA A 152 22.05 -7.42 5.23
N ARG A 153 22.12 -8.50 6.04
CA ARG A 153 22.99 -9.66 5.76
C ARG A 153 22.64 -10.43 4.48
N ARG A 154 21.34 -10.55 4.14
CA ARG A 154 20.89 -11.23 2.91
C ARG A 154 20.93 -10.31 1.69
N GLY A 155 21.05 -8.99 1.92
CA GLY A 155 21.05 -7.97 0.88
C GLY A 155 19.74 -7.91 0.09
N MET A 156 19.80 -7.30 -1.10
CA MET A 156 18.66 -7.12 -2.01
C MET A 156 18.22 -8.43 -2.71
N ALA A 157 18.95 -9.54 -2.53
CA ALA A 157 18.60 -10.84 -3.10
C ALA A 157 17.61 -11.64 -2.23
N GLY A 158 17.20 -11.13 -1.07
CA GLY A 158 16.31 -11.84 -0.17
C GLY A 158 14.86 -11.85 -0.63
N ARG A 159 14.19 -13.02 -0.53
CA ARG A 159 12.74 -13.16 -0.83
C ARG A 159 11.86 -12.09 -0.17
N ARG A 160 12.19 -11.71 1.08
CA ARG A 160 11.46 -10.66 1.84
C ARG A 160 11.56 -9.28 1.16
N PHE A 161 12.73 -8.96 0.62
CA PHE A 161 12.95 -7.72 -0.12
C PHE A 161 12.15 -7.75 -1.42
N SER A 162 12.25 -8.83 -2.20
CA SER A 162 11.49 -8.99 -3.45
C SER A 162 9.98 -8.87 -3.23
N SER A 163 9.43 -9.48 -2.16
CA SER A 163 8.00 -9.36 -1.84
C SER A 163 7.60 -7.93 -1.44
N ALA A 164 8.46 -7.23 -0.69
CA ALA A 164 8.20 -5.85 -0.30
C ALA A 164 8.25 -4.89 -1.50
N VAL A 165 9.19 -5.10 -2.41
CA VAL A 165 9.32 -4.36 -3.68
C VAL A 165 8.11 -4.61 -4.56
N LEU A 166 7.73 -5.88 -4.77
CA LEU A 166 6.56 -6.24 -5.58
C LEU A 166 5.26 -5.68 -4.99
N GLY A 167 5.08 -5.78 -3.67
CA GLY A 167 3.95 -5.14 -2.99
C GLY A 167 3.93 -3.64 -3.27
N THR A 168 5.06 -2.97 -3.06
CA THR A 168 5.21 -1.53 -3.34
C THR A 168 4.84 -1.19 -4.80
N THR A 169 5.31 -1.97 -5.77
CA THR A 169 4.97 -1.81 -7.18
C THR A 169 3.46 -1.85 -7.42
N VAL A 170 2.78 -2.88 -6.89
CA VAL A 170 1.33 -3.05 -7.04
C VAL A 170 0.59 -1.87 -6.41
N PHE A 171 0.95 -1.49 -5.19
CA PHE A 171 0.30 -0.36 -4.51
C PHE A 171 0.59 0.99 -5.18
N SER A 172 1.78 1.19 -5.73
CA SER A 172 2.12 2.40 -6.48
C SER A 172 1.25 2.51 -7.73
N ALA A 173 1.10 1.42 -8.49
CA ALA A 173 0.22 1.40 -9.68
C ALA A 173 -1.22 1.75 -9.32
N VAL A 174 -1.74 1.16 -8.24
CA VAL A 174 -3.07 1.47 -7.71
C VAL A 174 -3.18 2.96 -7.36
N CYS A 175 -2.24 3.49 -6.57
CA CYS A 175 -2.28 4.88 -6.13
C CYS A 175 -2.20 5.84 -7.32
N ASP A 176 -1.33 5.58 -8.29
CA ASP A 176 -1.19 6.41 -9.49
C ASP A 176 -2.48 6.41 -10.32
N GLN A 177 -3.12 5.26 -10.46
CA GLN A 177 -4.39 5.16 -11.15
C GLN A 177 -5.50 5.93 -10.42
N LEU A 178 -5.55 5.87 -9.09
CA LEU A 178 -6.51 6.64 -8.30
C LEU A 178 -6.25 8.14 -8.36
N ILE A 179 -4.98 8.57 -8.31
CA ILE A 179 -4.62 9.99 -8.22
C ILE A 179 -4.72 10.70 -9.56
N PHE A 180 -4.19 10.11 -10.64
CA PHE A 180 -4.08 10.80 -11.93
C PHE A 180 -5.25 10.54 -12.88
N ARG A 181 -5.85 9.34 -12.86
CA ARG A 181 -6.83 8.95 -13.89
C ARG A 181 -8.27 9.19 -13.53
N HIS A 182 -8.55 9.55 -12.29
CA HIS A 182 -9.92 9.73 -11.82
C HIS A 182 -10.15 11.16 -11.32
N GLY A 183 -11.42 11.57 -11.32
CA GLY A 183 -11.84 12.90 -10.88
C GLY A 183 -11.60 13.14 -9.39
N VAL A 184 -12.02 14.32 -8.91
CA VAL A 184 -11.84 14.76 -7.51
C VAL A 184 -12.28 13.71 -6.49
N LEU A 185 -13.37 12.98 -6.80
CA LEU A 185 -13.94 11.95 -5.94
C LEU A 185 -12.98 10.79 -5.65
N ALA A 186 -12.14 10.40 -6.62
CA ALA A 186 -11.17 9.34 -6.39
C ALA A 186 -9.99 9.79 -5.52
N LEU A 187 -9.70 11.09 -5.44
CA LEU A 187 -8.71 11.61 -4.49
C LEU A 187 -9.15 11.35 -3.05
N MET A 188 -10.46 11.36 -2.78
CA MET A 188 -11.00 11.01 -1.45
C MET A 188 -10.75 9.53 -1.12
N ALA A 189 -10.78 8.63 -2.11
CA ALA A 189 -10.47 7.22 -1.93
C ALA A 189 -8.98 6.97 -1.60
N VAL A 190 -8.08 7.90 -1.98
CA VAL A 190 -6.64 7.82 -1.67
C VAL A 190 -6.36 8.18 -0.21
N LEU A 191 -7.18 9.04 0.41
CA LEU A 191 -7.00 9.48 1.80
C LEU A 191 -6.89 8.31 2.81
N PRO A 192 -7.82 7.34 2.87
CA PRO A 192 -7.71 6.21 3.80
C PRO A 192 -6.49 5.32 3.49
N VAL A 193 -6.10 5.21 2.21
CA VAL A 193 -4.90 4.49 1.81
C VAL A 193 -3.66 5.18 2.38
N VAL A 194 -3.52 6.50 2.23
CA VAL A 194 -2.42 7.27 2.81
C VAL A 194 -2.39 7.17 4.33
N VAL A 195 -3.54 7.30 5.01
CA VAL A 195 -3.63 7.14 6.47
C VAL A 195 -3.17 5.76 6.92
N SER A 196 -3.57 4.70 6.20
CA SER A 196 -3.12 3.35 6.52
C SER A 196 -1.60 3.18 6.32
N MET A 197 -1.04 3.76 5.26
CA MET A 197 0.41 3.76 5.00
C MET A 197 1.18 4.52 6.08
N LEU A 198 0.66 5.67 6.54
CA LEU A 198 1.23 6.44 7.64
C LEU A 198 1.23 5.64 8.94
N LEU A 199 0.14 4.94 9.25
CA LEU A 199 0.04 4.10 10.43
C LEU A 199 1.05 2.95 10.38
N VAL A 200 1.17 2.28 9.23
CA VAL A 200 2.20 1.24 9.01
C VAL A 200 3.60 1.83 9.17
N ALA A 201 3.90 2.96 8.52
CA ALA A 201 5.20 3.62 8.62
C ALA A 201 5.53 4.02 10.08
N PHE A 202 4.55 4.51 10.83
CA PHE A 202 4.69 4.83 12.25
C PHE A 202 5.02 3.60 13.10
N VAL A 203 4.33 2.47 12.86
CA VAL A 203 4.62 1.20 13.54
C VAL A 203 6.03 0.72 13.21
N LEU A 204 6.44 0.76 11.94
CA LEU A 204 7.79 0.38 11.51
C LEU A 204 8.87 1.28 12.13
N TRP A 205 8.60 2.58 12.23
CA TRP A 205 9.50 3.54 12.86
C TRP A 205 9.64 3.31 14.36
N ARG A 206 8.53 3.04 15.07
CA ARG A 206 8.53 2.71 16.50
C ARG A 206 9.31 1.42 16.76
N ASP A 207 9.10 0.39 15.94
CA ASP A 207 9.84 -0.87 16.04
C ASP A 207 11.35 -0.67 15.84
N ALA A 208 11.73 0.16 14.85
CA ALA A 208 13.13 0.44 14.60
C ALA A 208 13.83 1.30 15.67
N ARG A 209 13.07 2.03 16.51
CA ARG A 209 13.58 2.78 17.68
C ARG A 209 13.56 1.98 18.99
N GLY A 210 12.89 0.84 19.02
CA GLY A 210 12.73 0.04 20.23
C GLY A 210 14.07 -0.42 20.83
N PRO A 211 14.32 -0.22 22.14
CA PRO A 211 15.55 -0.67 22.82
C PRO A 211 15.83 -2.19 22.75
N GLY A 212 14.87 -3.00 22.28
CA GLY A 212 14.92 -4.47 22.28
C GLY A 212 15.46 -5.15 21.02
N ALA A 213 16.03 -4.41 20.05
CA ALA A 213 16.54 -5.03 18.82
C ALA A 213 17.73 -6.01 19.02
N SER A 214 18.29 -6.06 20.23
CA SER A 214 19.46 -6.88 20.59
C SER A 214 19.13 -8.27 21.14
N SER A 215 17.98 -8.54 21.75
CA SER A 215 17.73 -9.88 22.34
C SER A 215 16.27 -10.08 22.78
N GLY A 216 15.56 -11.01 22.12
CA GLY A 216 14.27 -11.53 22.62
C GLY A 216 13.05 -10.91 21.94
N GLY A 217 12.36 -11.73 21.14
CA GLY A 217 11.15 -11.33 20.43
C GLY A 217 10.03 -10.90 21.39
N GLY A 218 9.66 -9.63 21.32
CA GLY A 218 8.39 -9.17 21.88
C GLY A 218 7.19 -9.72 21.09
N PRO A 219 6.00 -9.81 21.70
CA PRO A 219 4.81 -10.45 21.12
C PRO A 219 4.32 -9.80 19.82
N LEU A 220 4.50 -8.49 19.63
CA LEU A 220 4.19 -7.81 18.37
C LEU A 220 5.28 -8.01 17.31
N SER A 221 6.53 -8.18 17.74
CA SER A 221 7.61 -8.52 16.82
C SER A 221 7.46 -9.94 16.32
N SER A 222 6.95 -10.92 17.08
CA SER A 222 6.74 -12.28 16.54
C SER A 222 5.73 -12.27 15.39
N ILE A 223 4.62 -11.53 15.52
CA ILE A 223 3.59 -11.43 14.48
C ILE A 223 4.17 -10.89 13.14
N PHE A 224 5.07 -9.90 13.18
CA PHE A 224 5.69 -9.34 11.97
C PHE A 224 7.05 -9.97 11.60
N THR A 225 7.75 -10.67 12.50
CA THR A 225 9.15 -11.08 12.32
C THR A 225 9.37 -12.60 12.35
N SER A 226 8.45 -13.36 12.96
CA SER A 226 8.42 -14.83 12.87
C SER A 226 7.58 -15.35 11.71
N ALA A 227 6.95 -14.47 10.93
CA ALA A 227 6.52 -14.80 9.58
C ALA A 227 7.73 -14.68 8.64
N PRO A 228 8.48 -15.76 8.30
CA PRO A 228 9.26 -15.74 7.07
C PRO A 228 8.33 -15.26 5.95
N ALA A 229 8.79 -14.30 5.12
CA ALA A 229 8.04 -13.87 3.93
C ALA A 229 7.39 -15.11 3.35
N PRO A 230 6.05 -15.20 3.37
CA PRO A 230 5.35 -16.47 3.43
C PRO A 230 5.91 -17.41 2.36
N SER A 231 6.80 -18.34 2.73
CA SER A 231 7.03 -19.46 1.84
C SER A 231 5.69 -20.17 1.80
N LEU A 232 5.24 -20.63 0.64
CA LEU A 232 4.10 -21.56 0.61
C LEU A 232 4.28 -22.69 1.64
N HIS A 233 5.53 -23.10 1.90
CA HIS A 233 5.87 -24.01 2.97
C HIS A 233 5.63 -23.46 4.39
N ALA A 234 5.99 -22.20 4.69
CA ALA A 234 5.74 -21.61 6.02
C ALA A 234 4.29 -21.21 6.23
N ILE A 235 3.57 -20.82 5.18
CA ILE A 235 2.11 -20.71 5.20
C ILE A 235 1.54 -22.10 5.50
N ARG A 236 1.92 -23.12 4.72
CA ARG A 236 1.48 -24.50 4.93
C ARG A 236 1.82 -25.02 6.33
N GLU A 237 2.99 -24.68 6.88
CA GLU A 237 3.44 -25.04 8.23
C GLU A 237 2.64 -24.30 9.31
N ALA A 238 2.37 -23.00 9.12
CA ALA A 238 1.53 -22.21 10.02
C ALA A 238 0.08 -22.70 10.01
N PHE A 239 -0.42 -23.13 8.84
CA PHE A 239 -1.71 -23.82 8.69
C PHE A 239 -1.68 -25.22 9.33
N ARG A 240 -0.50 -25.87 9.42
CA ARG A 240 -0.31 -27.19 10.05
C ARG A 240 -0.16 -27.15 11.57
N ARG A 241 0.41 -26.08 12.12
CA ARG A 241 0.72 -25.91 13.56
C ARG A 241 -0.41 -25.27 14.37
N GLN A 242 -1.51 -24.86 13.74
CA GLN A 242 -2.68 -24.43 14.51
C GLN A 242 -3.35 -25.68 15.10
N ASP A 243 -3.45 -25.73 16.44
CA ASP A 243 -4.08 -26.80 17.21
C ASP A 243 -5.54 -27.10 16.81
N ARG A 244 -6.12 -26.25 15.95
CA ARG A 244 -7.34 -26.54 15.20
C ARG A 244 -7.11 -26.27 13.71
N PRO A 245 -7.42 -27.22 12.82
CA PRO A 245 -7.30 -27.02 11.39
C PRO A 245 -8.21 -25.86 10.96
N LEU A 246 -7.69 -24.98 10.10
CA LEU A 246 -8.48 -23.93 9.48
C LEU A 246 -9.63 -24.56 8.72
N THR A 247 -10.82 -24.39 9.26
CA THR A 247 -12.05 -24.96 8.73
C THR A 247 -12.52 -24.11 7.57
N LEU A 248 -12.36 -24.63 6.34
CA LEU A 248 -12.86 -24.01 5.10
C LEU A 248 -14.31 -23.54 5.21
N ARG A 249 -15.14 -24.28 5.96
CA ARG A 249 -16.52 -23.93 6.28
C ARG A 249 -16.67 -22.57 7.00
N TRP A 250 -15.76 -22.24 7.92
CA TRP A 250 -15.80 -20.96 8.63
C TRP A 250 -15.25 -19.81 7.79
N ILE A 251 -14.32 -20.08 6.87
CA ILE A 251 -13.85 -19.08 5.91
C ILE A 251 -14.98 -18.73 4.92
N SER A 252 -15.69 -19.73 4.38
CA SER A 252 -16.82 -19.48 3.48
C SER A 252 -18.00 -18.83 4.19
N PHE A 253 -18.32 -19.28 5.41
CA PHE A 253 -19.34 -18.64 6.25
C PHE A 253 -18.96 -17.19 6.58
N GLY A 254 -17.71 -16.95 6.98
CA GLY A 254 -17.20 -15.61 7.24
C GLY A 254 -17.26 -14.73 6.01
N ALA A 255 -16.98 -15.27 4.81
CA ALA A 255 -17.11 -14.51 3.58
C ALA A 255 -18.55 -14.07 3.34
N LEU A 256 -19.53 -14.96 3.55
CA LEU A 256 -20.96 -14.63 3.48
C LEU A 256 -21.36 -13.58 4.51
N VAL A 257 -20.85 -13.69 5.75
CA VAL A 257 -21.08 -12.69 6.81
C VAL A 257 -20.49 -11.35 6.42
N THR A 258 -19.25 -11.29 5.94
CA THR A 258 -18.62 -10.03 5.49
C THR A 258 -19.39 -9.42 4.31
N THR A 259 -19.81 -10.21 3.32
CA THR A 259 -20.66 -9.72 2.22
C THR A 259 -21.99 -9.18 2.75
N GLY A 260 -22.66 -9.91 3.65
CA GLY A 260 -23.90 -9.46 4.28
C GLY A 260 -23.72 -8.17 5.07
N MET A 261 -22.62 -8.03 5.81
CA MET A 261 -22.29 -6.80 6.55
C MET A 261 -21.98 -5.63 5.61
N ILE A 262 -21.31 -5.88 4.48
CA ILE A 262 -21.10 -4.87 3.44
C ILE A 262 -22.44 -4.39 2.88
N THR A 263 -23.34 -5.32 2.52
CA THR A 263 -24.68 -4.99 2.02
C THR A 263 -25.51 -4.24 3.06
N ALA A 264 -25.50 -4.70 4.32
CA ALA A 264 -26.20 -4.04 5.42
C ALA A 264 -25.63 -2.64 5.71
N GLY A 265 -24.30 -2.49 5.67
CA GLY A 265 -23.63 -1.20 5.83
C GLY A 265 -24.02 -0.22 4.71
N ILE A 266 -24.05 -0.68 3.45
CA ILE A 266 -24.52 0.13 2.32
C ILE A 266 -26.00 0.52 2.49
N ALA A 267 -26.87 -0.43 2.81
CA ALA A 267 -28.29 -0.17 3.01
C ALA A 267 -28.55 0.82 4.16
N LEU A 268 -27.82 0.66 5.28
CA LEU A 268 -27.89 1.57 6.41
C LEU A 268 -27.38 2.97 6.04
N SER A 269 -26.30 3.07 5.26
CA SER A 269 -25.84 4.34 4.71
C SER A 269 -26.93 4.98 3.84
N VAL A 270 -27.53 4.26 2.89
CA VAL A 270 -28.60 4.83 2.06
C VAL A 270 -29.78 5.31 2.91
N PHE A 271 -30.21 4.51 3.90
CA PHE A 271 -31.28 4.88 4.82
C PHE A 271 -30.95 6.15 5.63
N LEU A 272 -29.77 6.19 6.26
CA LEU A 272 -29.33 7.36 7.03
C LEU A 272 -29.15 8.58 6.13
N GLY A 273 -28.65 8.41 4.92
CA GLY A 273 -28.51 9.51 3.98
C GLY A 273 -29.87 10.06 3.55
N HIS A 274 -30.87 9.22 3.34
CA HIS A 274 -32.24 9.65 3.06
C HIS A 274 -32.84 10.45 4.22
N GLU A 275 -32.69 9.97 5.47
CA GLU A 275 -33.11 10.70 6.68
C GLU A 275 -32.40 12.05 6.83
N LEU A 276 -31.14 12.14 6.38
CA LEU A 276 -30.34 13.37 6.39
C LEU A 276 -30.58 14.27 5.16
N GLY A 277 -31.50 13.91 4.26
CA GLY A 277 -31.78 14.67 3.03
C GLY A 277 -30.63 14.64 2.00
N ILE A 278 -29.76 13.64 2.06
CA ILE A 278 -28.65 13.44 1.13
C ILE A 278 -29.20 12.79 -0.15
N ASP A 279 -29.05 13.48 -1.28
CA ASP A 279 -29.44 12.98 -2.59
C ASP A 279 -28.37 12.05 -3.18
N PHE A 280 -28.62 10.74 -3.17
CA PHE A 280 -27.74 9.73 -3.78
C PHE A 280 -27.78 9.74 -5.32
N SER A 281 -28.78 10.36 -5.95
CA SER A 281 -28.86 10.45 -7.41
C SER A 281 -27.74 11.32 -7.99
N ALA A 282 -27.17 12.23 -7.19
CA ALA A 282 -25.99 13.01 -7.56
C ALA A 282 -24.77 12.14 -7.89
N VAL A 283 -24.65 10.95 -7.28
CA VAL A 283 -23.57 10.00 -7.57
C VAL A 283 -23.76 9.35 -8.95
N ASP A 284 -25.00 9.04 -9.30
CA ASP A 284 -25.37 8.37 -10.56
C ASP A 284 -25.25 9.30 -11.77
N ARG A 285 -25.59 10.59 -11.59
CA ARG A 285 -25.47 11.61 -12.66
C ARG A 285 -24.03 12.00 -12.99
N HIS A 286 -23.04 11.44 -12.28
CA HIS A 286 -21.62 11.79 -12.41
C HIS A 286 -21.36 13.30 -12.30
N GLU A 287 -22.20 14.05 -11.58
CA GLU A 287 -22.06 15.49 -11.45
C GLU A 287 -20.80 15.81 -10.63
N PRO A 288 -19.81 16.50 -11.22
CA PRO A 288 -18.59 16.86 -10.51
C PRO A 288 -18.90 17.98 -9.51
N GLY A 289 -19.22 17.64 -8.27
CA GLY A 289 -19.57 18.63 -7.26
C GLY A 289 -19.45 18.14 -5.82
N ALA A 290 -19.46 19.10 -4.89
CA ALA A 290 -19.44 18.84 -3.44
C ALA A 290 -20.63 17.99 -2.96
N GLN A 291 -21.74 18.01 -3.72
CA GLN A 291 -22.96 17.25 -3.43
C GLN A 291 -22.76 15.74 -3.52
N ALA A 292 -21.86 15.24 -4.36
CA ALA A 292 -21.54 13.82 -4.44
C ALA A 292 -20.65 13.32 -3.29
N ILE A 293 -19.98 14.22 -2.56
CA ILE A 293 -19.03 13.85 -1.50
C ILE A 293 -19.74 13.21 -0.31
N ALA A 294 -20.83 13.82 0.16
CA ALA A 294 -21.56 13.32 1.32
C ALA A 294 -22.11 11.89 1.13
N PRO A 295 -22.85 11.57 0.05
CA PRO A 295 -23.34 10.21 -0.18
C PRO A 295 -22.19 9.19 -0.35
N LEU A 296 -21.11 9.56 -1.05
CA LEU A 296 -19.94 8.68 -1.21
C LEU A 296 -19.20 8.42 0.10
N ALA A 297 -19.00 9.46 0.92
CA ALA A 297 -18.39 9.32 2.23
C ALA A 297 -19.22 8.41 3.13
N LEU A 298 -20.54 8.58 3.13
CA LEU A 298 -21.45 7.77 3.91
C LEU A 298 -21.44 6.30 3.48
N LEU A 299 -21.47 6.02 2.17
CA LEU A 299 -21.34 4.66 1.62
C LEU A 299 -19.98 4.04 1.97
N GLY A 300 -18.90 4.82 1.83
CA GLY A 300 -17.54 4.41 2.17
C GLY A 300 -17.36 4.07 3.65
N ILE A 301 -17.91 4.89 4.55
CA ILE A 301 -17.88 4.63 5.99
C ILE A 301 -18.66 3.35 6.33
N GLY A 302 -19.87 3.18 5.78
CA GLY A 302 -20.68 1.99 6.00
C GLY A 302 -19.98 0.72 5.53
N THR A 303 -19.36 0.74 4.35
CA THR A 303 -18.55 -0.38 3.84
C THR A 303 -17.31 -0.64 4.68
N LEU A 304 -16.56 0.39 5.07
CA LEU A 304 -15.36 0.21 5.89
C LEU A 304 -15.69 -0.32 7.29
N ALA A 305 -16.82 0.10 7.89
CA ALA A 305 -17.29 -0.39 9.18
C ALA A 305 -17.76 -1.85 9.15
N ALA A 306 -18.11 -2.38 7.96
CA ALA A 306 -18.48 -3.79 7.79
C ALA A 306 -17.32 -4.77 8.05
N PHE A 307 -16.08 -4.38 7.76
CA PHE A 307 -14.91 -5.25 7.97
C PHE A 307 -14.59 -5.53 9.44
N PRO A 308 -14.43 -4.52 10.33
CA PRO A 308 -14.17 -4.80 11.74
C PRO A 308 -15.38 -5.46 12.43
N THR A 309 -16.61 -5.09 12.06
CA THR A 309 -17.81 -5.74 12.63
C THR A 309 -17.94 -7.20 12.21
N SER A 310 -17.73 -7.53 10.92
CA SER A 310 -17.71 -8.94 10.47
C SER A 310 -16.56 -9.72 11.10
N GLY A 311 -15.37 -9.11 11.25
CA GLY A 311 -14.23 -9.71 11.94
C GLY A 311 -14.55 -10.07 13.39
N TYR A 312 -15.20 -9.16 14.12
CA TYR A 312 -15.67 -9.37 15.50
C TYR A 312 -16.70 -10.50 15.59
N LEU A 313 -17.74 -10.46 14.75
CA LEU A 313 -18.81 -11.46 14.75
C LEU A 313 -18.29 -12.84 14.39
N LEU A 314 -17.38 -12.93 13.42
CA LEU A 314 -16.82 -14.22 13.02
C LEU A 314 -15.94 -14.80 14.12
N ALA A 315 -15.08 -13.99 14.76
CA ALA A 315 -14.24 -14.45 15.87
C ALA A 315 -15.10 -14.96 17.06
N ARG A 316 -16.20 -14.27 17.36
CA ARG A 316 -17.18 -14.68 18.38
C ARG A 316 -17.88 -15.98 18.00
N ALA A 317 -18.31 -16.13 16.75
CA ALA A 317 -19.07 -17.28 16.28
C ALA A 317 -18.20 -18.54 16.12
N SER A 318 -16.97 -18.39 15.62
CA SER A 318 -16.05 -19.49 15.38
C SER A 318 -15.40 -20.00 16.68
N GLY A 319 -15.33 -19.15 17.72
CA GLY A 319 -14.64 -19.44 18.97
C GLY A 319 -13.15 -19.76 18.76
N THR A 320 -12.56 -19.32 17.65
CA THR A 320 -11.18 -19.66 17.29
C THR A 320 -10.19 -18.69 17.91
N ARG A 321 -9.08 -19.19 18.43
CA ARG A 321 -8.02 -18.34 19.01
C ARG A 321 -7.18 -17.58 17.96
N SER A 322 -7.65 -17.55 16.72
CA SER A 322 -6.86 -17.14 15.56
C SER A 322 -7.55 -16.04 14.79
N VAL A 323 -6.82 -14.94 14.57
CA VAL A 323 -7.24 -13.78 13.76
C VAL A 323 -7.20 -14.09 12.26
N LEU A 324 -6.69 -15.26 11.87
CA LEU A 324 -6.44 -15.61 10.48
C LEU A 324 -7.72 -16.03 9.73
N GLU A 325 -8.68 -16.68 10.40
CA GLU A 325 -9.96 -17.07 9.76
C GLU A 325 -10.77 -15.86 9.32
N PRO A 326 -10.98 -14.82 10.16
CA PRO A 326 -11.71 -13.61 9.76
C PRO A 326 -11.00 -12.80 8.68
N ALA A 327 -9.68 -12.80 8.70
CA ALA A 327 -8.89 -12.10 7.69
C ALA A 327 -9.01 -12.78 6.32
N MET A 328 -8.92 -14.11 6.27
CA MET A 328 -9.10 -14.90 5.04
C MET A 328 -10.55 -14.85 4.54
N ALA A 329 -11.52 -14.85 5.45
CA ALA A 329 -12.93 -14.65 5.13
C ALA A 329 -13.18 -13.30 4.45
N ALA A 330 -12.64 -12.21 5.02
CA ALA A 330 -12.73 -10.88 4.42
C ALA A 330 -12.06 -10.81 3.04
N ALA A 331 -10.88 -11.45 2.88
CA ALA A 331 -10.22 -11.54 1.58
C ALA A 331 -11.06 -12.31 0.55
N LEU A 332 -11.67 -13.44 0.93
CA LEU A 332 -12.54 -14.22 0.06
C LEU A 332 -13.82 -13.45 -0.30
N ALA A 333 -14.43 -12.75 0.67
CA ALA A 333 -15.58 -11.88 0.43
C ALA A 333 -15.25 -10.78 -0.59
N LEU A 334 -14.10 -10.15 -0.45
CA LEU A 334 -13.63 -9.15 -1.40
C LEU A 334 -13.41 -9.71 -2.78
N VAL A 335 -12.79 -10.89 -2.91
CA VAL A 335 -12.63 -11.56 -4.21
C VAL A 335 -13.99 -11.86 -4.84
N LEU A 336 -14.95 -12.38 -4.07
CA LEU A 336 -16.31 -12.63 -4.55
C LEU A 336 -16.98 -11.34 -5.03
N VAL A 337 -16.99 -10.31 -4.18
CA VAL A 337 -17.55 -8.99 -4.52
C VAL A 337 -16.85 -8.39 -5.75
N MET A 338 -15.53 -8.56 -5.86
CA MET A 338 -14.73 -8.10 -7.00
C MET A 338 -15.06 -8.86 -8.29
N VAL A 339 -15.30 -10.17 -8.23
CA VAL A 339 -15.71 -10.95 -9.41
C VAL A 339 -17.11 -10.52 -9.84
N PHE A 340 -18.05 -10.38 -8.90
CA PHE A 340 -19.41 -9.92 -9.20
C PHE A 340 -19.42 -8.50 -9.78
N LEU A 341 -18.75 -7.56 -9.12
CA LEU A 341 -18.68 -6.17 -9.57
C LEU A 341 -17.79 -6.00 -10.81
N GLY A 342 -16.76 -6.83 -10.99
CA GLY A 342 -15.85 -6.75 -12.13
C GLY A 342 -16.52 -7.17 -13.44
N MET A 343 -17.52 -8.07 -13.37
CA MET A 343 -18.38 -8.38 -14.51
C MET A 343 -19.27 -7.19 -14.92
N VAL A 344 -19.60 -6.30 -13.98
CA VAL A 344 -20.48 -5.14 -14.21
C VAL A 344 -19.67 -3.90 -14.58
N ALA A 345 -18.55 -3.66 -13.89
CA ALA A 345 -17.71 -2.48 -14.04
C ALA A 345 -16.25 -2.86 -13.76
N PRO A 346 -15.38 -2.98 -14.78
CA PRO A 346 -13.96 -3.36 -14.60
C PRO A 346 -13.17 -2.44 -13.66
N VAL A 347 -13.58 -1.18 -13.52
CA VAL A 347 -12.97 -0.21 -12.61
C VAL A 347 -13.12 -0.61 -11.14
N SER A 348 -14.19 -1.31 -10.79
CA SER A 348 -14.44 -1.77 -9.41
C SER A 348 -13.34 -2.71 -8.90
N VAL A 349 -12.68 -3.45 -9.82
CA VAL A 349 -11.55 -4.34 -9.54
C VAL A 349 -10.35 -3.57 -8.97
N VAL A 350 -10.05 -2.39 -9.51
CA VAL A 350 -8.93 -1.55 -9.05
C VAL A 350 -9.16 -1.08 -7.63
N PHE A 351 -10.37 -0.58 -7.37
CA PHE A 351 -10.76 -0.12 -6.05
C PHE A 351 -10.76 -1.28 -5.06
N ALA A 352 -11.31 -2.45 -5.43
CA ALA A 352 -11.30 -3.63 -4.57
C ALA A 352 -9.88 -4.05 -4.19
N ILE A 353 -8.93 -4.07 -5.15
CA ILE A 353 -7.52 -4.36 -4.89
C ILE A 353 -6.89 -3.29 -3.98
N ALA A 354 -7.22 -2.01 -4.20
CA ALA A 354 -6.74 -0.90 -3.37
C ALA A 354 -7.19 -1.02 -1.91
N PHE A 355 -8.44 -1.41 -1.69
CA PHE A 355 -9.06 -1.49 -0.38
C PHE A 355 -8.84 -2.83 0.33
N ALA A 356 -8.48 -3.90 -0.40
CA ALA A 356 -8.30 -5.23 0.19
C ALA A 356 -7.36 -5.29 1.41
N PRO A 357 -6.22 -4.58 1.42
CA PRO A 357 -5.31 -4.55 2.57
C PRO A 357 -5.91 -3.84 3.78
N ILE A 358 -6.68 -2.77 3.55
CA ILE A 358 -7.39 -2.01 4.59
C ILE A 358 -8.48 -2.90 5.19
N ALA A 359 -9.30 -3.52 4.34
CA ALA A 359 -10.33 -4.46 4.75
C ALA A 359 -9.77 -5.65 5.55
N PHE A 360 -8.66 -6.23 5.10
CA PHE A 360 -7.97 -7.31 5.81
C PHE A 360 -7.51 -6.84 7.19
N ALA A 361 -6.84 -5.68 7.27
CA ALA A 361 -6.37 -5.13 8.54
C ALA A 361 -7.53 -4.81 9.50
N LEU A 362 -8.61 -4.21 9.00
CA LEU A 362 -9.80 -3.90 9.79
C LEU A 362 -10.50 -5.17 10.30
N SER A 363 -10.62 -6.20 9.46
CA SER A 363 -11.15 -7.51 9.88
C SER A 363 -10.30 -8.14 10.99
N CYS A 364 -8.97 -8.07 10.85
CA CYS A 364 -8.06 -8.52 11.91
C CYS A 364 -8.26 -7.76 13.23
N VAL A 365 -8.42 -6.43 13.18
CA VAL A 365 -8.68 -5.60 14.36
C VAL A 365 -9.99 -6.01 15.03
N GLY A 366 -11.07 -6.16 14.26
CA GLY A 366 -12.36 -6.61 14.76
C GLY A 366 -12.30 -7.98 15.43
N ALA A 367 -11.63 -8.93 14.79
CA ALA A 367 -11.42 -10.26 15.33
C ALA A 367 -10.63 -10.22 16.64
N TRP A 368 -9.56 -9.42 16.73
CA TRP A 368 -8.77 -9.30 17.95
C TRP A 368 -9.60 -8.79 19.14
N VAL A 369 -10.50 -7.83 18.92
CA VAL A 369 -11.47 -7.37 19.93
C VAL A 369 -12.43 -8.49 20.35
N GLY A 370 -12.87 -9.32 19.40
CA GLY A 370 -13.75 -10.46 19.66
C GLY A 370 -13.12 -11.57 20.50
N LEU A 371 -11.78 -11.68 20.50
CA LEU A 371 -11.01 -12.67 21.26
C LEU A 371 -10.58 -12.21 22.65
N GLY A 372 -10.56 -10.89 22.89
CA GLY A 372 -10.12 -10.30 24.15
C GLY A 372 -11.16 -10.34 25.29
N GLN A 373 -12.32 -10.95 25.05
CA GLN A 373 -13.44 -11.11 25.98
C GLN A 373 -13.84 -12.58 26.03
#